data_AF-A0A8D8N630-F1
#
_entry.id   AF-A0A8D8N630-F1
#
_cell.length_a   1.000
_cell.length_b   1.000
_cell.length_c   1.000
_cell.angle_alpha   90.00
_cell.angle_beta   90.00
_cell.angle_gamma   90.00
#
_symmetry.space_group_name_H-M   'P 1'
#
loop_
_entity.id
_entity.type
_entity.pdbx_description
1 polymer ?
#
loop_
_entity_poly.entity_id
_entity_poly.type
_entity_poly.pdbx_seq_one_letter_code
_entity_poly.pdbx_strand_id
1 'polypeptide(L)'
;MDNLPPNNDSANIFITKAVVNAIFNQNKLNICHINVQSLSARSFSKFEELKLTFTQSKADIICFTETWLDNSITDSMICIEGYQLIRNDRNRRGGGICVYFRKGLQCRILEKSSNDQIPPNRSTEFLILDFMCTWYYIQPTSIRLC
;
A
#
# COMPACT_ATOMS: atom_id res chain seq x y z
N MET A 1 14.73 -21.77 -29.01
CA MET A 1 14.47 -21.26 -27.65
C MET A 1 14.08 -19.82 -27.84
N ASP A 2 12.78 -19.59 -27.82
CA ASP A 2 12.14 -18.53 -28.58
C ASP A 2 12.29 -17.19 -27.86
N ASN A 3 12.95 -16.23 -28.53
CA ASN A 3 12.90 -14.82 -28.19
C ASN A 3 11.52 -14.28 -28.61
N LEU A 4 10.50 -14.55 -27.80
CA LEU A 4 9.26 -13.80 -27.88
C LEU A 4 9.56 -12.33 -27.53
N PRO A 5 9.02 -11.36 -28.29
CA PRO A 5 9.16 -9.96 -27.93
C PRO A 5 8.61 -9.75 -26.51
N PRO A 6 9.21 -8.86 -25.71
CA PRO A 6 8.67 -8.56 -24.39
C PRO A 6 7.20 -8.18 -24.55
N ASN A 7 6.33 -8.94 -23.88
CA ASN A 7 4.89 -8.66 -23.87
C ASN A 7 4.68 -7.17 -23.53
N ASN A 8 3.76 -6.50 -24.23
CA ASN A 8 3.40 -5.10 -24.00
C ASN A 8 3.10 -4.83 -22.51
N ASP A 9 2.57 -5.83 -21.77
CA ASP A 9 2.34 -5.74 -20.33
C ASP A 9 3.64 -5.50 -19.54
N SER A 10 4.72 -6.20 -19.88
CA SER A 10 6.03 -6.05 -19.22
C SER A 10 6.62 -4.66 -19.46
N ALA A 11 6.46 -4.13 -20.68
CA ALA A 11 6.91 -2.78 -21.02
C ALA A 11 6.11 -1.71 -20.27
N ASN A 12 4.78 -1.87 -20.20
CA ASN A 12 3.90 -0.96 -19.45
C ASN A 12 4.22 -0.96 -17.95
N ILE A 13 4.44 -2.14 -17.35
CA ILE A 13 4.86 -2.26 -15.93
C ILE A 13 6.19 -1.55 -15.69
N PHE A 14 7.17 -1.73 -16.58
CA PHE A 14 8.47 -1.08 -16.45
C PHE A 14 8.33 0.45 -16.49
N ILE A 15 7.51 0.98 -17.39
CA ILE A 15 7.21 2.41 -17.49
C ILE A 15 6.56 2.91 -16.21
N THR A 16 5.52 2.23 -15.71
CA THR A 16 4.83 2.61 -14.47
C THR A 16 5.79 2.64 -13.27
N LYS A 17 6.64 1.62 -13.13
CA LYS A 17 7.67 1.58 -12.08
C LYS A 17 8.69 2.71 -12.21
N ALA A 18 9.15 3.00 -13.42
CA ALA A 18 10.08 4.11 -13.68
C ALA A 18 9.46 5.46 -13.32
N VAL A 19 8.19 5.69 -13.67
CA VAL A 19 7.45 6.90 -13.33
C VAL A 19 7.31 7.06 -11.81
N VAL A 20 6.87 6.01 -11.11
CA VAL A 20 6.78 6.00 -9.63
C VAL A 20 8.13 6.37 -8.99
N ASN A 21 9.22 5.78 -9.49
CA ASN A 21 10.57 6.03 -8.96
C ASN A 21 11.15 7.39 -9.36
N ALA A 22 10.72 7.97 -10.48
CA ALA A 22 11.14 9.30 -10.91
C ALA A 22 10.44 10.40 -10.11
N ILE A 23 9.18 10.20 -9.76
CA ILE A 23 8.37 11.19 -9.02
C ILE A 23 8.74 11.21 -7.54
N PHE A 24 9.02 10.05 -6.94
CA PHE A 24 9.31 9.96 -5.52
C PHE A 24 10.73 10.42 -5.16
N ASN A 25 10.80 11.25 -4.11
CA ASN A 25 12.01 11.91 -3.66
C ASN A 25 12.67 11.11 -2.53
N GLN A 26 14.00 11.02 -2.53
CA GLN A 26 14.76 10.21 -1.57
C GLN A 26 14.69 10.74 -0.12
N ASN A 27 14.35 12.01 0.07
CA ASN A 27 14.28 12.67 1.38
C ASN A 27 12.87 13.13 1.74
N LYS A 28 11.83 12.45 1.22
CA LYS A 28 10.41 12.71 1.52
C LYS A 28 9.70 11.40 1.83
N LEU A 29 8.72 11.46 2.75
CA LEU A 29 7.86 10.32 3.02
C LEU A 29 6.91 10.17 1.83
N ASN A 30 7.17 9.16 1.01
CA ASN A 30 6.43 8.94 -0.22
C ASN A 30 5.23 8.04 0.04
N ILE A 31 4.03 8.57 -0.17
CA ILE A 31 2.77 7.86 0.07
C ILE A 31 2.03 7.69 -1.25
N CYS A 32 1.57 6.48 -1.53
CA CYS A 32 0.69 6.17 -2.64
C CYS A 32 -0.67 5.70 -2.11
N HIS A 33 -1.75 6.13 -2.75
CA HIS A 33 -3.10 5.63 -2.47
C HIS A 33 -3.77 5.18 -3.77
N ILE A 34 -4.29 3.97 -3.78
CA ILE A 34 -4.94 3.35 -4.93
C ILE A 34 -6.26 2.72 -4.47
N ASN A 35 -7.36 3.10 -5.08
CA ASN A 35 -8.57 2.30 -5.02
C ASN A 35 -8.39 1.12 -5.98
N VAL A 36 -8.20 -0.07 -5.44
CA VAL A 36 -7.86 -1.24 -6.25
C VAL A 36 -9.09 -1.96 -6.80
N GLN A 37 -10.30 -1.66 -6.31
CA GLN A 37 -11.56 -2.27 -6.77
C GLN A 37 -11.42 -3.81 -6.96
N SER A 38 -11.26 -4.53 -5.84
CA SER A 38 -10.87 -5.93 -5.71
C SER A 38 -9.41 -6.23 -6.08
N LEU A 39 -8.63 -6.59 -5.05
CA LEU A 39 -7.22 -6.95 -5.14
C LEU A 39 -7.00 -8.38 -5.68
N SER A 40 -7.84 -9.32 -5.26
CA SER A 40 -7.79 -10.74 -5.66
C SER A 40 -8.50 -11.03 -6.99
N ALA A 41 -9.09 -10.02 -7.63
CA ALA A 41 -9.80 -10.17 -8.91
C ALA A 41 -8.93 -10.85 -9.98
N ARG A 42 -9.58 -11.63 -10.85
CA ARG A 42 -8.94 -12.29 -12.00
C ARG A 42 -7.71 -13.13 -11.58
N SER A 43 -7.88 -13.92 -10.52
CA SER A 43 -6.80 -14.77 -9.97
C SER A 43 -5.53 -13.98 -9.66
N PHE A 44 -5.67 -12.84 -8.96
CA PHE A 44 -4.57 -11.97 -8.52
C PHE A 44 -3.78 -11.25 -9.63
N SER A 45 -4.24 -11.25 -10.89
CA SER A 45 -3.47 -10.60 -11.98
C SER A 45 -3.14 -9.13 -11.69
N LYS A 46 -4.09 -8.38 -11.11
CA LYS A 46 -3.90 -6.98 -10.70
C LYS A 46 -2.92 -6.85 -9.54
N PHE A 47 -2.99 -7.77 -8.58
CA PHE A 47 -2.05 -7.76 -7.46
C PHE A 47 -0.62 -8.00 -7.94
N GLU A 48 -0.39 -8.93 -8.87
CA GLU A 48 0.95 -9.19 -9.41
C GLU A 48 1.54 -7.97 -10.15
N GLU A 49 0.72 -7.24 -10.92
CA GLU A 49 1.12 -5.98 -11.57
C GLU A 49 1.54 -4.91 -10.54
N LEU A 50 0.72 -4.71 -9.50
CA LEU A 50 0.99 -3.77 -8.42
C LEU A 50 2.24 -4.18 -7.63
N LYS A 51 2.38 -5.48 -7.34
CA LYS A 51 3.54 -6.04 -6.65
C LYS A 51 4.82 -5.78 -7.44
N LEU A 52 4.85 -6.02 -8.74
CA LEU A 52 6.02 -5.73 -9.59
C LEU A 52 6.36 -4.23 -9.62
N THR A 53 5.32 -3.38 -9.69
CA THR A 53 5.45 -1.92 -9.68
C THR A 53 6.09 -1.42 -8.38
N PHE A 54 5.63 -1.93 -7.22
CA PHE A 54 6.06 -1.44 -5.92
C PHE A 54 7.29 -2.14 -5.35
N THR A 55 7.62 -3.35 -5.80
CA THR A 55 8.85 -4.05 -5.41
C THR A 55 10.06 -3.20 -5.75
N GLN A 56 10.91 -2.89 -4.77
CA GLN A 56 12.07 -1.99 -4.92
C GLN A 56 11.71 -0.57 -5.40
N SER A 57 10.46 -0.14 -5.23
CA SER A 57 10.08 1.25 -5.49
C SER A 57 10.49 2.17 -4.35
N LYS A 58 10.50 3.48 -4.63
CA LYS A 58 10.72 4.53 -3.63
C LYS A 58 9.48 4.83 -2.76
N ALA A 59 8.35 4.16 -2.95
CA ALA A 59 7.20 4.31 -2.06
C ALA A 59 7.56 3.88 -0.63
N ASP A 60 7.14 4.64 0.37
CA ASP A 60 7.36 4.31 1.78
C ASP A 60 6.10 3.71 2.37
N ILE A 61 4.93 4.21 1.97
CA ILE A 61 3.61 3.75 2.38
C ILE A 61 2.72 3.62 1.13
N ILE A 62 2.01 2.51 1.00
CA ILE A 62 1.08 2.23 -0.10
C ILE A 62 -0.25 1.82 0.51
N CYS A 63 -1.30 2.59 0.24
CA CYS A 63 -2.64 2.36 0.73
C CYS A 63 -3.52 1.83 -0.41
N PHE A 64 -4.04 0.61 -0.27
CA PHE A 64 -5.06 0.05 -1.14
C PHE A 64 -6.43 0.09 -0.46
N THR A 65 -7.41 0.66 -1.13
CA THR A 65 -8.81 0.72 -0.69
C THR A 65 -9.72 -0.07 -1.64
N GLU A 66 -10.90 -0.48 -1.15
CA GLU A 66 -11.81 -1.38 -1.88
C GLU A 66 -11.10 -2.69 -2.26
N THR A 67 -10.37 -3.29 -1.31
CA THR A 67 -9.57 -4.49 -1.54
C THR A 67 -10.43 -5.74 -1.75
N TRP A 68 -11.61 -5.77 -1.13
CA TRP A 68 -12.60 -6.87 -1.20
C TRP A 68 -11.99 -8.22 -0.80
N LEU A 69 -11.03 -8.20 0.12
CA LEU A 69 -10.45 -9.41 0.69
C LEU A 69 -11.34 -9.96 1.79
N ASP A 70 -11.20 -11.26 2.04
CA ASP A 70 -11.82 -11.97 3.15
C ASP A 70 -10.80 -12.90 3.83
N ASN A 71 -11.27 -13.64 4.83
CA ASN A 71 -10.44 -14.54 5.64
C ASN A 71 -9.85 -15.73 4.86
N SER A 72 -10.26 -15.97 3.61
CA SER A 72 -9.66 -17.01 2.76
C SER A 72 -8.30 -16.59 2.18
N ILE A 73 -8.02 -15.28 2.12
CA ILE A 73 -6.77 -14.75 1.58
C ILE A 73 -5.80 -14.48 2.72
N THR A 74 -4.68 -15.21 2.76
CA THR A 74 -3.63 -15.02 3.76
C THR A 74 -2.72 -13.85 3.39
N ASP A 75 -2.05 -13.26 4.38
CA ASP A 75 -1.09 -12.17 4.14
C ASP A 75 0.07 -12.58 3.24
N SER A 76 0.44 -13.86 3.24
CA SER A 76 1.47 -14.41 2.35
C SER A 76 1.06 -14.40 0.88
N MET A 77 -0.23 -14.58 0.56
CA MET A 77 -0.73 -14.53 -0.83
C MET A 77 -0.62 -13.13 -1.43
N ILE A 78 -0.68 -12.10 -0.58
CA ILE A 78 -0.63 -10.69 -0.98
C ILE A 78 0.65 -9.99 -0.48
N CYS A 79 1.73 -10.74 -0.31
CA CYS A 79 3.03 -10.23 0.11
C CYS A 79 3.73 -9.43 -1.00
N ILE A 80 4.21 -8.22 -0.67
CA ILE A 80 5.11 -7.42 -1.50
C ILE A 80 6.50 -7.38 -0.85
N GLU A 81 7.53 -7.77 -1.59
CA GLU A 81 8.89 -7.81 -1.07
C GLU A 81 9.38 -6.41 -0.67
N GLY A 82 10.03 -6.32 0.50
CA GLY A 82 10.49 -5.05 1.07
C GLY A 82 9.45 -4.29 1.89
N TYR A 83 8.22 -4.81 2.00
CA TYR A 83 7.14 -4.19 2.78
C TYR A 83 6.62 -5.09 3.91
N GLN A 84 5.99 -4.46 4.89
CA GLN A 84 5.11 -5.06 5.90
C GLN A 84 3.66 -4.70 5.56
N LEU A 85 2.70 -5.53 6.00
CA LEU A 85 1.28 -5.37 5.69
C LEU A 85 0.47 -5.20 6.98
N ILE A 86 -0.43 -4.21 6.98
CA ILE A 86 -1.56 -4.12 7.91
C ILE A 86 -2.84 -4.03 7.08
N ARG A 87 -3.89 -4.74 7.48
CA ARG A 87 -5.18 -4.68 6.78
C ARG A 87 -6.37 -4.63 7.72
N ASN A 88 -7.46 -4.09 7.21
CA ASN A 88 -8.77 -4.14 7.82
C ASN A 88 -9.77 -4.61 6.76
N ASP A 89 -10.03 -5.91 6.72
CA ASP A 89 -10.96 -6.51 5.76
C ASP A 89 -12.39 -6.35 6.20
N ARG A 90 -13.31 -6.47 5.24
CA ARG A 90 -14.74 -6.38 5.52
C ARG A 90 -15.42 -7.72 5.35
N ASN A 91 -16.28 -8.08 6.30
CA ASN A 91 -17.11 -9.28 6.21
C ASN A 91 -18.42 -9.06 5.41
N ARG A 92 -18.32 -8.37 4.26
CA ARG A 92 -19.40 -8.19 3.27
C ARG A 92 -18.82 -7.79 1.91
N ARG A 93 -19.68 -7.75 0.88
CA ARG A 93 -19.29 -7.24 -0.44
C ARG A 93 -18.87 -5.76 -0.36
N GLY A 94 -17.72 -5.45 -0.93
CA GLY A 94 -17.21 -4.08 -1.01
C GLY A 94 -16.46 -3.62 0.25
N GLY A 95 -15.56 -2.66 0.07
CA GLY A 95 -14.74 -2.07 1.13
C GLY A 95 -13.41 -2.77 1.37
N GLY A 96 -12.86 -2.57 2.57
CA GLY A 96 -11.59 -3.13 2.99
C GLY A 96 -10.38 -2.25 2.64
N ILE A 97 -9.38 -2.28 3.52
CA ILE A 97 -8.17 -1.45 3.46
C ILE A 97 -6.95 -2.35 3.64
N CYS A 98 -5.93 -2.21 2.80
CA CYS A 98 -4.59 -2.73 3.01
C CYS A 98 -3.58 -1.58 3.00
N VAL A 99 -2.67 -1.55 3.96
CA VAL A 99 -1.55 -0.63 3.98
C VAL A 99 -0.26 -1.43 3.98
N TYR A 100 0.52 -1.26 2.92
CA TYR A 100 1.90 -1.72 2.85
C TYR A 100 2.81 -0.58 3.28
N PHE A 101 3.81 -0.88 4.11
CA PHE A 101 4.84 0.10 4.48
C PHE A 101 6.22 -0.53 4.46
N ARG A 102 7.23 0.25 4.08
CA ARG A 102 8.60 -0.24 3.89
C ARG A 102 9.12 -0.89 5.18
N LYS A 103 9.73 -2.07 5.05
CA LYS A 103 10.43 -2.74 6.16
C LYS A 103 11.45 -1.79 6.77
N GLY A 104 11.42 -1.68 8.10
CA GLY A 104 12.26 -0.74 8.86
C GLY A 104 11.55 0.54 9.29
N LEU A 105 10.40 0.88 8.68
CA LEU A 105 9.50 1.88 9.25
C LEU A 105 8.73 1.27 10.42
N GLN A 106 8.75 1.95 11.56
CA GLN A 106 7.96 1.52 12.71
C GLN A 106 6.55 2.11 12.59
N CYS A 107 5.55 1.26 12.77
CA CYS A 107 4.14 1.60 12.63
C CYS A 107 3.36 1.12 13.86
N ARG A 108 2.44 1.97 14.34
CA ARG A 108 1.46 1.62 15.37
C ARG A 108 0.06 1.86 14.82
N ILE A 109 -0.83 0.88 15.02
CA ILE A 109 -2.25 1.06 14.75
C ILE A 109 -2.82 1.90 15.90
N LEU A 110 -3.36 3.07 15.58
CA LEU A 110 -4.02 3.92 16.56
C LEU A 110 -5.50 3.55 16.73
N GLU A 111 -6.19 3.32 15.61
CA GLU A 111 -7.62 2.95 15.60
C GLU A 111 -7.98 2.31 14.24
N LYS A 112 -9.03 1.49 14.22
CA LYS A 112 -9.61 0.96 12.99
C LYS A 112 -11.13 0.81 13.13
N SER A 113 -11.87 0.94 12.04
CA SER A 113 -13.32 0.70 12.05
C SER A 113 -13.63 -0.77 12.38
N SER A 114 -14.64 -1.02 13.21
CA SER A 114 -15.12 -2.38 13.51
C SER A 114 -15.64 -3.11 12.27
N ASN A 115 -15.45 -4.43 12.27
CA ASN A 115 -15.97 -5.33 11.25
C ASN A 115 -17.37 -5.87 11.58
N ASP A 116 -17.98 -5.36 12.64
CA ASP A 116 -19.22 -5.88 13.20
C ASP A 116 -20.35 -5.83 12.16
N GLN A 117 -20.96 -7.00 11.99
CA GLN A 117 -22.15 -7.15 11.17
C GLN A 117 -23.31 -6.44 11.90
N ILE A 118 -23.81 -5.36 11.29
CA ILE A 118 -25.10 -4.67 11.56
C ILE A 118 -25.01 -3.59 12.67
N PRO A 119 -25.23 -2.29 12.32
CA PRO A 119 -26.56 -1.73 12.02
C PRO A 119 -26.71 -1.24 10.56
N PRO A 120 -27.92 -0.81 10.12
CA PRO A 120 -28.27 -0.57 8.71
C PRO A 120 -27.55 0.63 8.05
N ASN A 121 -26.65 1.31 8.77
CA ASN A 121 -25.91 2.44 8.27
C ASN A 121 -24.53 2.01 7.81
N ARG A 122 -24.15 2.43 6.60
CA ARG A 122 -22.78 2.33 6.08
C ARG A 122 -21.86 3.14 7.00
N SER A 123 -21.30 2.49 8.02
CA SER A 123 -20.25 3.10 8.85
C SER A 123 -19.02 3.37 7.96
N THR A 124 -18.40 4.53 8.20
CA THR A 124 -17.15 4.95 7.54
C THR A 124 -16.08 3.92 7.84
N GLU A 125 -15.43 3.41 6.79
CA GLU A 125 -14.27 2.53 6.95
C GLU A 125 -13.01 3.36 7.12
N PHE A 126 -12.17 2.96 8.07
CA PHE A 126 -10.90 3.63 8.29
C PHE A 126 -9.88 2.71 8.98
N LEU A 127 -8.63 3.07 8.79
CA LEU A 127 -7.47 2.51 9.48
C LEU A 127 -6.51 3.67 9.74
N ILE A 128 -6.32 4.02 11.02
CA ILE A 128 -5.47 5.13 11.44
C ILE A 128 -4.15 4.56 11.94
N LEU A 129 -3.06 4.98 11.31
CA LEU A 129 -1.71 4.51 11.56
C LEU A 129 -0.81 5.67 11.94
N ASP A 130 0.09 5.40 12.88
CA ASP A 130 1.15 6.31 13.31
C ASP A 130 2.50 5.73 12.90
N PHE A 131 3.29 6.51 12.16
CA PHE A 131 4.58 6.09 11.60
C PHE A 131 5.71 6.90 12.20
N MET A 132 6.68 6.22 12.81
CA MET A 132 7.87 6.87 13.33
C MET A 132 8.87 7.15 12.20
N CYS A 133 9.11 8.43 11.97
CA CYS A 133 9.91 8.94 10.86
C CYS A 133 11.17 9.64 11.38
N THR A 134 12.21 8.86 11.73
CA THR A 134 13.42 9.38 12.39
C THR A 134 14.22 10.37 11.53
N TRP A 135 14.23 10.20 10.21
CA TRP A 135 14.94 11.07 9.25
C TRP A 135 14.26 12.43 9.01
N TYR A 136 12.98 12.58 9.42
CA TYR A 136 12.16 13.77 9.17
C TYR A 136 12.08 14.72 10.37
N TYR A 137 12.61 14.28 11.52
CA TYR A 137 12.70 15.09 12.72
C TYR A 137 13.93 16.01 12.64
N ILE A 138 13.93 16.93 11.68
CA ILE A 138 14.82 18.09 11.76
C ILE A 138 14.30 18.89 12.95
N GLN A 139 15.07 18.91 14.03
CA GLN A 139 14.85 19.79 15.19
C GLN A 139 14.48 21.20 14.67
N PRO A 140 13.45 21.88 15.22
CA PRO A 140 13.27 23.30 14.93
C PRO A 140 14.59 23.96 15.29
N THR A 141 15.29 24.49 14.29
CA THR A 141 16.51 25.27 14.51
C THR A 141 16.13 26.37 15.46
N SER A 142 16.64 26.29 16.69
CA SER A 142 16.55 27.37 17.66
C SER A 142 17.10 28.62 16.99
N ILE A 143 16.23 29.54 16.62
CA ILE A 143 16.62 30.88 16.23
C ILE A 143 17.32 31.45 17.46
N ARG A 144 18.65 31.46 17.44
CA ARG A 144 19.42 32.34 18.31
C ARG A 144 19.18 33.74 17.79
N LEU A 145 18.26 34.45 18.43
CA LEU A 145 18.25 35.91 18.35
C LEU A 145 19.53 36.40 19.03
N CYS A 146 20.30 37.17 18.27
CA CYS A 146 21.48 37.89 18.74
C CYS A 146 21.14 38.86 19.87
#